data_AF-A0A6C0AE16-F1
#
_entry.id   AF-A0A6C0AE16-F1
#
_cell.length_a   1.000
_cell.length_b   1.000
_cell.length_c   1.000
_cell.angle_alpha   90.00
_cell.angle_beta   90.00
_cell.angle_gamma   90.00
#
_symmetry.space_group_name_H-M   'P 1'
#
loop_
_entity.id
_entity.type
_entity.pdbx_description
1 polymer ?
#
loop_
_entity_poly.entity_id
_entity_poly.type
_entity_poly.pdbx_seq_one_letter_code
_entity_poly.pdbx_strand_id
1 'polypeptide(L)'
;MEINISDIPDFLRDSEFYKNLDSNNEDVITIPKLKMDDEVNNIFDFKDLFKTLNFFLSNKFPKNFIKYYQNNSQEVFDSLDHEIYQELLIDLCNLKIKNTTQFFITYKIITLYKLQDYDNYINYALNNKNIIYVDYIFNKSTQIYNEEYINLSKKIGSTDFLTLKPYIFQNLSNNIHLKVKTRKLSKKWKYSKTILPLESIIKIIEAIKKDYEYEYNSFDKNNISYKNNEIYITSKDKYNFIKNTIKINEFNKKIILKNFEIIIEWIKLNNIPG
;
A
#
# COMPACT_ATOMS: atom_id res chain seq x y z
N MET A 1 20.64 20.62 1.98
CA MET A 1 20.69 20.40 0.52
C MET A 1 21.43 21.59 -0.05
N GLU A 2 22.42 21.32 -0.88
CA GLU A 2 23.20 22.31 -1.61
C GLU A 2 22.84 22.18 -3.09
N ILE A 3 22.63 23.30 -3.77
CA ILE A 3 22.32 23.33 -5.21
C ILE A 3 23.08 24.46 -5.88
N ASN A 4 23.38 24.29 -7.18
CA ASN A 4 23.82 25.41 -8.00
C ASN A 4 22.65 26.38 -8.20
N ILE A 5 22.94 27.67 -8.22
CA ILE A 5 21.93 28.70 -8.48
C ILE A 5 21.29 28.51 -9.86
N SER A 6 22.06 28.04 -10.85
CA SER A 6 21.57 27.69 -12.19
C SER A 6 20.47 26.64 -12.19
N ASP A 7 20.47 25.74 -11.20
CA ASP A 7 19.56 24.60 -11.10
C ASP A 7 18.26 24.95 -10.35
N ILE A 8 18.10 26.20 -9.88
CA ILE A 8 16.86 26.67 -9.24
C ILE A 8 15.75 26.79 -10.30
N PRO A 9 14.62 26.09 -10.11
CA PRO A 9 13.48 26.17 -11.01
C PRO A 9 12.94 27.60 -11.13
N ASP A 10 12.51 27.98 -12.33
CA ASP A 10 12.01 29.34 -12.60
C ASP A 10 10.86 29.75 -11.66
N PHE A 11 9.97 28.83 -11.32
CA PHE A 11 8.84 29.11 -10.42
C PHE A 11 9.28 29.48 -8.99
N LEU A 12 10.49 29.10 -8.56
CA LEU A 12 11.05 29.51 -7.25
C LEU A 12 11.79 30.85 -7.34
N ARG A 13 12.27 31.24 -8.54
CA ARG A 13 13.05 32.49 -8.73
C ARG A 13 12.27 33.74 -8.39
N ASP A 14 10.94 33.68 -8.46
CA ASP A 14 10.06 34.79 -8.09
C ASP A 14 9.94 35.00 -6.57
N SER A 15 10.40 34.05 -5.75
CA SER A 15 10.42 34.24 -4.29
C SER A 15 11.42 35.32 -3.87
N GLU A 16 11.11 36.03 -2.78
CA GLU A 16 11.99 37.09 -2.24
C GLU A 16 13.40 36.58 -1.89
N PHE A 17 13.52 35.31 -1.50
CA PHE A 17 14.82 34.70 -1.21
C PHE A 17 15.63 34.47 -2.50
N TYR A 18 15.06 33.81 -3.50
CA TYR A 18 15.78 33.41 -4.71
C TYR A 18 15.97 34.58 -5.69
N LYS A 19 15.12 35.61 -5.67
CA LYS A 19 15.21 36.78 -6.54
C LYS A 19 16.49 37.61 -6.35
N ASN A 20 17.10 37.50 -5.17
CA ASN A 20 18.34 38.22 -4.85
C ASN A 20 19.61 37.44 -5.23
N LEU A 21 19.47 36.24 -5.81
CA LEU A 21 20.60 35.45 -6.29
C LEU A 21 20.91 35.78 -7.74
N ASP A 22 22.20 35.90 -8.06
CA ASP A 22 22.63 36.08 -9.45
C ASP A 22 22.50 34.76 -10.21
N SER A 23 21.49 34.67 -11.08
CA SER A 23 21.15 33.48 -11.86
C SER A 23 22.24 33.03 -12.86
N ASN A 24 23.21 33.91 -13.17
CA ASN A 24 24.37 33.56 -14.00
C ASN A 24 25.57 33.05 -13.19
N ASN A 25 25.42 32.98 -11.87
CA ASN A 25 26.47 32.54 -10.98
C ASN A 25 26.40 31.01 -10.81
N GLU A 26 27.54 30.34 -10.97
CA GLU A 26 27.68 28.89 -10.74
C GLU A 26 27.86 28.55 -9.25
N ASP A 27 27.75 29.56 -8.38
CA ASP A 27 27.87 29.37 -6.94
C ASP A 27 26.85 28.37 -6.40
N VAL A 28 27.33 27.57 -5.44
CA VAL A 28 26.52 26.63 -4.68
C VAL A 28 25.95 27.33 -3.46
N ILE A 29 24.64 27.24 -3.26
CA ILE A 29 23.97 27.77 -2.07
C ILE A 29 23.47 26.65 -1.17
N THR A 30 23.51 26.89 0.14
CA THR A 30 22.76 26.06 1.07
C THR A 30 21.30 26.48 1.06
N ILE A 31 20.41 25.54 0.74
CA ILE A 31 18.98 25.80 0.73
C ILE A 31 18.47 26.04 2.16
N PRO A 32 17.74 27.14 2.41
CA PRO A 32 17.15 27.39 3.71
C PRO A 32 16.09 26.33 4.04
N LYS A 33 15.94 25.99 5.32
CA LYS A 33 14.86 25.09 5.75
C LYS A 33 13.52 25.69 5.33
N LEU A 34 12.74 24.92 4.56
CA LEU A 34 11.42 25.36 4.11
C LEU A 34 10.52 25.64 5.31
N LYS A 35 10.05 26.88 5.43
CA LYS A 35 8.95 27.22 6.34
C LYS A 35 7.65 26.88 5.60
N MET A 36 6.81 26.09 6.25
CA MET A 36 5.58 25.54 5.67
C MET A 36 4.36 26.08 6.40
N ASP A 37 4.19 27.39 6.36
CA ASP A 37 3.04 28.10 6.92
C ASP A 37 2.19 28.80 5.85
N ASP A 38 2.54 28.63 4.57
CA ASP A 38 1.79 29.19 3.45
C ASP A 38 0.31 28.78 3.47
N GLU A 39 -0.55 29.76 3.21
CA GLU A 39 -1.97 29.54 3.01
C GLU A 39 -2.22 28.96 1.62
N VAL A 40 -3.12 27.97 1.54
CA VAL A 40 -3.56 27.40 0.26
C VAL A 40 -5.03 27.74 0.10
N ASN A 41 -5.29 28.80 -0.65
CA ASN A 41 -6.62 29.38 -0.84
C ASN A 41 -7.24 28.94 -2.17
N ASN A 42 -6.40 28.68 -3.19
CA ASN A 42 -6.82 28.27 -4.52
C ASN A 42 -5.87 27.20 -5.12
N ILE A 43 -6.18 26.75 -6.35
CA ILE A 43 -5.44 25.67 -7.01
C ILE A 43 -4.04 26.09 -7.48
N PHE A 44 -3.81 27.37 -7.77
CA PHE A 44 -2.49 27.88 -8.11
C PHE A 44 -1.57 27.81 -6.89
N ASP A 45 -2.04 28.27 -5.73
CA ASP A 45 -1.29 28.15 -4.46
C ASP A 45 -0.94 26.68 -4.18
N PHE A 46 -1.90 25.76 -4.42
CA PHE A 46 -1.67 24.33 -4.26
C PHE A 46 -0.59 23.81 -5.21
N LYS A 47 -0.64 24.18 -6.49
CA LYS A 47 0.34 23.75 -7.51
C LYS A 47 1.73 24.27 -7.18
N ASP A 48 1.85 25.53 -6.83
CA ASP A 48 3.14 26.16 -6.53
C ASP A 48 3.76 25.52 -5.29
N LEU A 49 2.95 25.32 -4.24
CA LEU A 49 3.40 24.62 -3.04
C LEU A 49 3.74 23.16 -3.33
N PHE A 50 2.96 22.46 -4.15
CA PHE A 50 3.24 21.07 -4.52
C PHE A 50 4.55 20.94 -5.31
N LYS A 51 4.80 21.83 -6.28
CA LYS A 51 6.07 21.89 -7.03
C LYS A 51 7.24 22.24 -6.12
N THR A 52 7.03 23.15 -5.18
CA THR A 52 8.03 23.50 -4.15
C THR A 52 8.37 22.29 -3.29
N LEU A 53 7.36 21.59 -2.76
CA LEU A 53 7.53 20.35 -1.98
C LEU A 53 8.27 19.26 -2.78
N ASN A 54 7.93 19.12 -4.06
CA ASN A 54 8.53 18.20 -5.01
C ASN A 54 10.02 18.50 -5.22
N PHE A 55 10.36 19.77 -5.42
CA PHE A 55 11.76 20.19 -5.61
C PHE A 55 12.62 19.95 -4.37
N PHE A 56 12.09 20.21 -3.17
CA PHE A 56 12.82 19.97 -1.92
C PHE A 56 12.72 18.54 -1.39
N LEU A 57 12.06 17.63 -2.14
CA LEU A 57 11.83 16.24 -1.74
C LEU A 57 11.25 16.14 -0.31
N SER A 58 10.33 17.04 0.03
CA SER A 58 9.77 17.09 1.39
C SER A 58 8.62 16.10 1.54
N ASN A 59 8.72 15.25 2.55
CA ASN A 59 7.69 14.28 2.94
C ASN A 59 6.67 14.82 3.97
N LYS A 60 6.69 16.13 4.23
CA LYS A 60 5.77 16.78 5.17
C LYS A 60 4.89 17.78 4.45
N PHE A 61 3.58 17.60 4.57
CA PHE A 61 2.59 18.54 4.06
C PHE A 61 2.11 19.49 5.15
N PRO A 62 2.04 20.81 4.90
CA PRO A 62 1.38 21.73 5.81
C PRO A 62 -0.12 21.44 5.95
N LYS A 63 -0.69 21.81 7.10
CA LYS A 63 -2.10 21.53 7.43
C LYS A 63 -3.07 22.14 6.42
N ASN A 64 -2.78 23.35 5.92
CA ASN A 64 -3.61 24.04 4.93
C ASN A 64 -3.60 23.31 3.59
N PHE A 65 -2.44 22.83 3.14
CA PHE A 65 -2.31 21.98 1.96
C PHE A 65 -3.16 20.70 2.08
N ILE A 66 -3.04 19.98 3.19
CA ILE A 66 -3.84 18.77 3.45
C ILE A 66 -5.35 19.09 3.44
N LYS A 67 -5.74 20.20 4.08
CA LYS A 67 -7.14 20.63 4.15
C LYS A 67 -7.68 20.97 2.76
N TYR A 68 -6.90 21.68 1.95
CA TYR A 68 -7.28 22.03 0.57
C TYR A 68 -7.46 20.78 -0.28
N TYR A 69 -6.48 19.86 -0.28
CA TYR A 69 -6.59 18.58 -0.98
C TYR A 69 -7.85 17.80 -0.56
N GLN A 70 -8.11 17.70 0.74
CA GLN A 70 -9.28 16.98 1.24
C GLN A 70 -10.60 17.60 0.77
N ASN A 71 -10.67 18.92 0.63
CA ASN A 71 -11.90 19.58 0.19
C ASN A 71 -12.04 19.60 -1.35
N ASN A 72 -10.93 19.61 -2.08
CA ASN A 72 -10.89 19.84 -3.54
C ASN A 72 -10.17 18.71 -4.30
N SER A 73 -10.23 17.48 -3.80
CA SER A 73 -9.44 16.34 -4.33
C SER A 73 -9.56 16.13 -5.84
N GLN A 74 -10.73 16.39 -6.44
CA GLN A 74 -10.92 16.19 -7.88
C GLN A 74 -10.15 17.24 -8.69
N GLU A 75 -10.28 18.52 -8.30
CA GLU A 75 -9.53 19.62 -8.90
C GLU A 75 -8.03 19.39 -8.76
N VAL A 76 -7.57 18.93 -7.60
CA VAL A 76 -6.16 18.57 -7.38
C VAL A 76 -5.71 17.49 -8.36
N PHE A 77 -6.47 16.40 -8.52
CA PHE A 77 -6.11 15.34 -9.46
C PHE A 77 -6.01 15.82 -10.90
N ASP A 78 -7.00 16.61 -11.36
CA ASP A 78 -7.03 17.16 -12.71
C ASP A 78 -5.88 18.16 -12.96
N SER A 79 -5.24 18.63 -11.88
CA SER A 79 -4.16 19.60 -11.89
C SER A 79 -2.75 18.98 -11.90
N LEU A 80 -2.62 17.67 -11.67
CA LEU A 80 -1.35 16.98 -11.55
C LEU A 80 -0.65 16.86 -12.92
N ASP A 81 0.53 17.48 -13.04
CA ASP A 81 1.41 17.38 -14.21
C ASP A 81 2.06 15.96 -14.29
N HIS A 82 2.55 15.53 -15.46
CA HIS A 82 3.12 14.19 -15.62
C HIS A 82 4.49 13.98 -14.93
N GLU A 83 5.22 15.05 -14.63
CA GLU A 83 6.58 15.03 -14.05
C GLU A 83 6.57 15.26 -12.54
N ILE A 84 5.96 14.33 -11.80
CA ILE A 84 5.88 14.41 -10.33
C ILE A 84 6.76 13.33 -9.68
N TYR A 85 7.46 13.71 -8.61
CA TYR A 85 8.20 12.80 -7.75
C TYR A 85 7.27 11.76 -7.13
N GLN A 86 7.55 10.48 -7.38
CA GLN A 86 6.66 9.39 -6.97
C GLN A 86 6.45 9.33 -5.44
N GLU A 87 7.49 9.59 -4.63
CA GLU A 87 7.34 9.52 -3.18
C GLU A 87 6.39 10.60 -2.65
N LEU A 88 6.40 11.80 -3.25
CA LEU A 88 5.46 12.87 -2.88
C LEU A 88 4.01 12.46 -3.18
N LEU A 89 3.77 11.76 -4.30
CA LEU A 89 2.46 11.19 -4.61
C LEU A 89 2.06 10.07 -3.66
N ILE A 90 3.01 9.23 -3.23
CA ILE A 90 2.78 8.20 -2.22
C ILE A 90 2.34 8.85 -0.91
N ASP A 91 3.05 9.88 -0.46
CA ASP A 91 2.69 10.63 0.75
C ASP A 91 1.32 11.29 0.62
N LEU A 92 1.01 11.86 -0.55
CA LEU A 92 -0.31 12.44 -0.84
C LEU A 92 -1.42 11.38 -0.77
N CYS A 93 -1.19 10.21 -1.37
CA CYS A 93 -2.12 9.07 -1.33
C CYS A 93 -2.24 8.45 0.07
N ASN A 94 -1.25 8.68 0.93
CA ASN A 94 -1.26 8.32 2.34
C ASN A 94 -1.92 9.37 3.23
N LEU A 95 -2.48 10.46 2.71
CA LEU A 95 -3.31 11.34 3.52
C LEU A 95 -4.60 10.63 3.98
N LYS A 96 -5.14 11.06 5.13
CA LYS A 96 -6.37 10.49 5.68
C LYS A 96 -7.54 10.71 4.72
N ILE A 97 -8.10 9.61 4.22
CA ILE A 97 -9.31 9.59 3.40
C ILE A 97 -10.56 9.74 4.28
N LYS A 98 -11.42 10.69 3.95
CA LYS A 98 -12.63 11.06 4.69
C LYS A 98 -13.92 10.57 4.03
N ASN A 99 -13.94 10.42 2.70
CA ASN A 99 -15.13 10.05 1.93
C ASN A 99 -14.77 9.22 0.68
N THR A 100 -15.80 8.68 0.03
CA THR A 100 -15.68 7.81 -1.15
C THR A 100 -15.18 8.54 -2.39
N THR A 101 -15.50 9.83 -2.56
CA THR A 101 -14.96 10.66 -3.65
C THR A 101 -13.43 10.71 -3.59
N GLN A 102 -12.88 11.05 -2.42
CA GLN A 102 -11.43 11.05 -2.19
C GLN A 102 -10.82 9.67 -2.42
N PHE A 103 -11.52 8.60 -2.02
CA PHE A 103 -11.07 7.23 -2.24
C PHE A 103 -10.88 6.91 -3.73
N PHE A 104 -11.86 7.23 -4.58
CA PHE A 104 -11.78 6.97 -6.02
C PHE A 104 -10.74 7.85 -6.72
N ILE A 105 -10.59 9.10 -6.30
CA ILE A 105 -9.55 9.98 -6.82
C ILE A 105 -8.15 9.46 -6.44
N THR A 106 -7.97 9.05 -5.19
CA THR A 106 -6.71 8.43 -4.74
C THR A 106 -6.42 7.16 -5.55
N TYR A 107 -7.43 6.34 -5.85
CA TYR A 107 -7.29 5.17 -6.72
C TYR A 107 -6.85 5.54 -8.15
N LYS A 108 -7.40 6.62 -8.72
CA LYS A 108 -6.96 7.13 -10.04
C LYS A 108 -5.48 7.51 -10.01
N ILE A 109 -5.03 8.26 -9.00
CA ILE A 109 -3.62 8.64 -8.82
C ILE A 109 -2.74 7.39 -8.74
N ILE A 110 -3.07 6.46 -7.84
CA ILE A 110 -2.32 5.21 -7.65
C ILE A 110 -2.20 4.43 -8.97
N THR A 111 -3.29 4.31 -9.72
CA THR A 111 -3.33 3.53 -10.96
C THR A 111 -2.53 4.21 -12.07
N LEU A 112 -2.70 5.52 -12.23
CA LEU A 112 -2.02 6.32 -13.25
C LEU A 112 -0.50 6.29 -13.07
N TYR A 113 -0.03 6.46 -11.82
CA TYR A 113 1.39 6.55 -11.51
C TYR A 113 2.02 5.23 -11.03
N LYS A 114 1.25 4.12 -11.02
CA LYS A 114 1.69 2.78 -10.57
C LYS A 114 2.37 2.81 -9.20
N LEU A 115 1.81 3.59 -8.28
CA LEU A 115 2.37 3.80 -6.96
C LEU A 115 2.34 2.52 -6.13
N GLN A 116 3.10 2.50 -5.03
CA GLN A 116 3.09 1.46 -4.00
C GLN A 116 3.04 2.12 -2.61
N ASP A 117 2.83 1.33 -1.55
CA ASP A 117 2.93 1.77 -0.15
C ASP A 117 1.95 2.88 0.32
N TYR A 118 0.65 2.70 0.06
CA TYR A 118 -0.43 3.63 0.46
C TYR A 118 -1.39 3.07 1.54
N ASP A 119 -0.88 2.86 2.76
CA ASP A 119 -1.60 2.21 3.87
C ASP A 119 -2.96 2.87 4.20
N ASN A 120 -3.05 4.20 4.18
CA ASN A 120 -4.31 4.87 4.53
C ASN A 120 -5.42 4.61 3.51
N TYR A 121 -5.07 4.48 2.23
CA TYR A 121 -5.98 4.04 1.18
C TYR A 121 -6.47 2.61 1.42
N ILE A 122 -5.55 1.68 1.72
CA ILE A 122 -5.90 0.28 2.02
C ILE A 122 -6.81 0.20 3.24
N ASN A 123 -6.46 0.89 4.33
CA ASN A 123 -7.25 0.92 5.55
C ASN A 123 -8.66 1.47 5.32
N TYR A 124 -8.79 2.55 4.55
CA TYR A 124 -10.09 3.09 4.19
C TYR A 124 -10.92 2.07 3.40
N ALA A 125 -10.34 1.42 2.38
CA ALA A 125 -11.01 0.43 1.55
C ALA A 125 -11.59 -0.72 2.36
N LEU A 126 -10.78 -1.28 3.27
CA LEU A 126 -11.16 -2.44 4.07
C LEU A 126 -12.24 -2.13 5.10
N ASN A 127 -12.19 -0.93 5.70
CA ASN A 127 -13.15 -0.50 6.73
C ASN A 127 -14.48 0.00 6.13
N ASN A 128 -14.45 0.55 4.91
CA ASN A 128 -15.61 1.20 4.29
C ASN A 128 -16.17 0.44 3.07
N LYS A 129 -15.84 -0.85 2.91
CA LYS A 129 -16.24 -1.67 1.75
C LYS A 129 -17.72 -1.56 1.35
N ASN A 130 -18.62 -1.50 2.35
CA ASN A 130 -20.05 -1.46 2.12
C ASN A 130 -20.48 -0.09 1.58
N ILE A 131 -19.89 0.98 2.13
CA ILE A 131 -20.12 2.36 1.69
C ILE A 131 -19.58 2.54 0.27
N ILE A 132 -18.37 2.06 -0.01
CA ILE A 132 -17.77 2.10 -1.35
C ILE A 132 -18.67 1.40 -2.38
N TYR A 133 -19.21 0.25 -2.03
CA TYR A 133 -20.14 -0.50 -2.90
C TYR A 133 -21.48 0.24 -3.10
N VAL A 134 -22.07 0.76 -2.02
CA VAL A 134 -23.36 1.47 -2.06
C VAL A 134 -23.25 2.80 -2.80
N ASP A 135 -22.27 3.63 -2.45
CA ASP A 135 -22.07 4.93 -3.08
C ASP A 135 -21.86 4.78 -4.59
N TYR A 136 -21.11 3.78 -5.02
CA TYR A 136 -20.95 3.52 -6.45
C TYR A 136 -22.26 3.07 -7.14
N ILE A 137 -23.03 2.17 -6.54
CA ILE A 137 -24.24 1.62 -7.17
C ILE A 137 -25.41 2.62 -7.17
N PHE A 138 -25.53 3.41 -6.10
CA PHE A 138 -26.72 4.22 -5.85
C PHE A 138 -26.50 5.72 -6.08
N ASN A 139 -25.27 6.26 -6.01
CA ASN A 139 -25.03 7.64 -6.45
C ASN A 139 -24.89 7.71 -7.98
N LYS A 140 -26.04 7.74 -8.64
CA LYS A 140 -26.19 8.18 -10.05
C LYS A 140 -25.78 9.64 -10.27
N SER A 141 -25.52 10.42 -9.22
CA SER A 141 -25.11 11.83 -9.31
C SER A 141 -23.69 12.01 -9.85
N THR A 142 -22.84 10.98 -9.76
CA THR A 142 -21.61 10.90 -10.54
C THR A 142 -21.91 10.11 -11.81
N GLN A 143 -21.93 10.79 -12.94
CA GLN A 143 -22.23 10.32 -14.30
C GLN A 143 -21.16 9.32 -14.84
N ILE A 144 -20.69 8.40 -14.01
CA ILE A 144 -19.53 7.55 -14.28
C ILE A 144 -19.91 6.12 -13.91
N TYR A 145 -20.57 5.43 -14.84
CA TYR A 145 -20.57 3.97 -14.88
C TYR A 145 -19.17 3.52 -15.34
N ASN A 146 -18.17 3.61 -14.47
CA ASN A 146 -16.82 3.17 -14.78
C ASN A 146 -16.63 1.72 -14.32
N GLU A 147 -16.49 0.82 -15.30
CA GLU A 147 -16.25 -0.60 -15.09
C GLU A 147 -15.05 -0.87 -14.16
N GLU A 148 -14.03 0.00 -14.19
CA GLU A 148 -12.86 -0.10 -13.31
C GLU A 148 -13.25 0.01 -11.83
N TYR A 149 -14.20 0.87 -11.48
CA TYR A 149 -14.65 1.06 -10.09
C TYR A 149 -15.52 -0.09 -9.59
N ILE A 150 -16.30 -0.70 -10.49
CA ILE A 150 -17.01 -1.97 -10.22
C ILE A 150 -15.99 -3.06 -9.91
N ASN A 151 -14.99 -3.18 -10.78
CA ASN A 151 -13.95 -4.19 -10.65
C ASN A 151 -13.15 -3.99 -9.37
N LEU A 152 -12.83 -2.74 -9.01
CA LEU A 152 -12.21 -2.39 -7.73
C LEU A 152 -13.08 -2.79 -6.53
N SER A 153 -14.37 -2.43 -6.53
CA SER A 153 -15.29 -2.73 -5.44
C SER A 153 -15.48 -4.25 -5.26
N LYS A 154 -15.62 -4.99 -6.37
CA LYS A 154 -15.66 -6.45 -6.38
C LYS A 154 -14.35 -7.05 -5.87
N LYS A 155 -13.21 -6.49 -6.28
CA LYS A 155 -11.87 -6.90 -5.81
C LYS A 155 -11.76 -6.75 -4.29
N ILE A 156 -12.09 -5.58 -3.73
CA ILE A 156 -12.08 -5.34 -2.28
C ILE A 156 -13.00 -6.33 -1.55
N GLY A 157 -14.24 -6.49 -2.02
CA GLY A 157 -15.23 -7.38 -1.40
C GLY A 157 -14.88 -8.87 -1.47
N SER A 158 -14.07 -9.26 -2.47
CA SER A 158 -13.61 -10.63 -2.69
C SER A 158 -12.22 -10.91 -2.09
N THR A 159 -11.49 -9.90 -1.63
CA THR A 159 -10.18 -10.05 -0.98
C THR A 159 -10.23 -11.06 0.16
N ASP A 160 -9.36 -12.06 0.07
CA ASP A 160 -9.18 -13.12 1.05
C ASP A 160 -8.09 -12.74 2.04
N PHE A 161 -8.36 -12.93 3.34
CA PHE A 161 -7.38 -12.76 4.41
C PHE A 161 -6.91 -14.11 4.92
N LEU A 162 -5.62 -14.17 5.23
CA LEU A 162 -4.97 -15.29 5.88
C LEU A 162 -4.53 -14.88 7.28
N THR A 163 -4.82 -15.72 8.27
CA THR A 163 -4.21 -15.64 9.59
C THR A 163 -3.60 -16.98 9.94
N LEU A 164 -2.36 -16.95 10.40
CA LEU A 164 -1.62 -18.13 10.80
C LEU A 164 -1.30 -18.02 12.29
N LYS A 165 -1.60 -19.07 13.04
CA LYS A 165 -1.23 -19.16 14.46
C LYS A 165 -0.42 -20.43 14.70
N PRO A 166 0.88 -20.32 15.00
CA PRO A 166 1.67 -21.47 15.40
C PRO A 166 1.21 -21.98 16.76
N TYR A 167 1.33 -23.29 16.97
CA TYR A 167 1.00 -23.91 18.25
C TYR A 167 1.93 -25.05 18.67
N ILE A 168 2.67 -25.66 17.75
CA ILE A 168 3.73 -26.64 18.04
C ILE A 168 4.88 -26.39 17.06
N PHE A 169 6.12 -26.41 17.58
CA PHE A 169 7.34 -26.50 16.79
C PHE A 169 8.03 -27.82 17.09
N GLN A 170 8.33 -28.61 16.06
CA GLN A 170 9.06 -29.85 16.18
C GLN A 170 10.51 -29.63 15.77
N ASN A 171 11.39 -29.37 16.73
CA ASN A 171 12.80 -29.03 16.47
C ASN A 171 13.52 -30.08 15.60
N LEU A 172 13.29 -31.37 15.86
CA LEU A 172 13.96 -32.47 15.15
C LEU A 172 13.61 -32.54 13.66
N SER A 173 12.39 -32.17 13.29
CA SER A 173 11.89 -32.24 11.90
C SER A 173 11.76 -30.86 11.25
N ASN A 174 12.11 -29.79 11.98
CA ASN A 174 11.98 -28.39 11.59
C ASN A 174 10.56 -28.03 11.07
N ASN A 175 9.54 -28.70 11.62
CA ASN A 175 8.15 -28.58 11.20
C ASN A 175 7.33 -27.76 12.20
N ILE A 176 6.43 -26.95 11.67
CA ILE A 176 5.59 -26.05 12.46
C ILE A 176 4.14 -26.42 12.22
N HIS A 177 3.42 -26.70 13.31
CA HIS A 177 1.99 -26.90 13.25
C HIS A 177 1.27 -25.56 13.35
N LEU A 178 0.39 -25.30 12.39
CA LEU A 178 -0.32 -24.04 12.23
C LEU A 178 -1.83 -24.24 12.29
N LYS A 179 -2.50 -23.37 13.03
CA LYS A 179 -3.94 -23.11 12.84
C LYS A 179 -4.07 -22.05 11.75
N VAL A 180 -4.72 -22.41 10.66
CA VAL A 180 -4.95 -21.55 9.51
C VAL A 180 -6.37 -21.04 9.56
N LYS A 181 -6.53 -19.71 9.51
CA LYS A 181 -7.82 -19.06 9.34
C LYS A 181 -7.84 -18.33 8.01
N THR A 182 -8.87 -18.58 7.20
CA THR A 182 -9.06 -17.87 5.94
C THR A 182 -10.45 -17.26 5.88
N ARG A 183 -10.57 -16.10 5.25
CA ARG A 183 -11.87 -15.42 5.09
C ARG A 183 -11.84 -14.42 3.96
N LYS A 184 -12.80 -14.52 3.03
CA LYS A 184 -13.19 -13.39 2.16
C LYS A 184 -13.74 -12.28 3.02
N LEU A 185 -13.36 -11.02 2.77
CA LEU A 185 -13.82 -9.85 3.52
C LEU A 185 -15.34 -9.84 3.79
N SER A 186 -16.14 -10.40 2.89
CA SER A 186 -17.60 -10.53 2.92
C SER A 186 -18.18 -11.81 3.56
N LYS A 187 -17.35 -12.76 4.03
CA LYS A 187 -17.80 -14.10 4.47
C LYS A 187 -17.39 -14.42 5.91
N LYS A 188 -17.85 -15.57 6.42
CA LYS A 188 -17.41 -16.14 7.72
C LYS A 188 -16.00 -16.73 7.62
N TRP A 189 -15.31 -16.81 8.75
CA TRP A 189 -14.01 -17.47 8.84
C TRP A 189 -14.11 -18.97 8.59
N LYS A 190 -13.18 -19.49 7.78
CA LYS A 190 -12.90 -20.92 7.62
C LYS A 190 -11.65 -21.27 8.41
N TYR A 191 -11.64 -22.47 8.98
CA TYR A 191 -10.57 -22.95 9.85
C TYR A 191 -10.01 -24.25 9.29
N SER A 192 -8.68 -24.36 9.30
CA SER A 192 -7.98 -25.59 8.98
C SER A 192 -6.70 -25.71 9.82
N LYS A 193 -6.08 -26.87 9.78
CA LYS A 193 -4.77 -27.12 10.39
C LYS A 193 -3.83 -27.58 9.29
N THR A 194 -2.58 -27.13 9.36
CA THR A 194 -1.53 -27.60 8.45
C THR A 194 -0.22 -27.73 9.21
N ILE A 195 0.72 -28.47 8.62
CA ILE A 195 2.08 -28.63 9.12
C ILE A 195 2.98 -28.16 7.99
N LEU A 196 3.84 -27.18 8.26
CA LEU A 196 4.75 -26.64 7.25
C LEU A 196 6.20 -26.71 7.76
N PRO A 197 7.15 -27.09 6.90
CA PRO A 197 8.56 -26.88 7.18
C PRO A 197 8.88 -25.39 7.31
N LEU A 198 9.80 -25.05 8.23
CA LEU A 198 10.29 -23.67 8.41
C LEU A 198 10.85 -23.09 7.10
N GLU A 199 11.63 -23.88 6.37
CA GLU A 199 12.21 -23.48 5.09
C GLU A 199 11.12 -23.05 4.08
N SER A 200 10.01 -23.79 4.01
CA SER A 200 8.89 -23.47 3.13
C SER A 200 8.21 -22.14 3.49
N ILE A 201 8.15 -21.80 4.78
CA ILE A 201 7.63 -20.49 5.23
C ILE A 201 8.57 -19.36 4.79
N ILE A 202 9.88 -19.53 4.98
CA ILE A 202 10.88 -18.53 4.57
C ILE A 202 10.80 -18.30 3.05
N LYS A 203 10.78 -19.38 2.27
CA LYS A 203 10.67 -19.31 0.81
C LYS A 203 9.36 -18.67 0.35
N ILE A 204 8.24 -18.89 1.04
CA ILE A 204 6.98 -18.20 0.72
C ILE A 204 7.06 -16.70 0.98
N ILE A 205 7.69 -16.27 2.07
CA ILE A 205 7.88 -14.85 2.39
C ILE A 205 8.70 -14.20 1.27
N GLU A 206 9.81 -14.84 0.89
CA GLU A 206 10.66 -14.34 -0.19
C GLU A 206 9.94 -14.29 -1.54
N ALA A 207 9.21 -15.35 -1.88
CA ALA A 207 8.42 -15.44 -3.11
C ALA A 207 7.41 -14.31 -3.23
N ILE A 208 6.69 -13.98 -2.14
CA ILE A 208 5.73 -12.87 -2.11
C ILE A 208 6.42 -11.50 -2.17
N LYS A 209 7.58 -11.34 -1.53
CA LYS A 209 8.33 -10.08 -1.51
C LYS A 209 8.97 -9.77 -2.87
N LYS A 210 9.57 -10.77 -3.50
CA LYS A 210 10.32 -10.67 -4.77
C LYS A 210 9.48 -11.01 -6.01
N ASP A 211 8.23 -11.41 -5.81
CA ASP A 211 7.26 -11.77 -6.85
C ASP A 211 7.72 -12.85 -7.83
N TYR A 212 8.25 -13.96 -7.30
CA TYR A 212 8.63 -15.15 -8.09
C TYR A 212 7.85 -16.39 -7.67
N GLU A 213 7.67 -17.35 -8.58
CA GLU A 213 6.95 -18.59 -8.29
C GLU A 213 7.75 -19.52 -7.38
N TYR A 214 7.06 -20.10 -6.39
CA TYR A 214 7.60 -21.12 -5.51
C TYR A 214 6.61 -22.27 -5.35
N GLU A 215 7.01 -23.45 -5.81
CA GLU A 215 6.26 -24.68 -5.58
C GLU A 215 7.05 -25.60 -4.65
N TYR A 216 6.48 -25.86 -3.46
CA TYR A 216 7.00 -26.90 -2.58
C TYR A 216 6.38 -28.24 -2.97
N ASN A 217 7.11 -29.01 -3.77
CA ASN A 217 6.75 -30.36 -4.14
C ASN A 217 7.13 -31.34 -3.01
N SER A 218 6.23 -31.49 -2.04
CA SER A 218 6.29 -32.59 -1.09
C SER A 218 5.18 -33.60 -1.42
N PHE A 219 5.54 -34.88 -1.50
CA PHE A 219 4.57 -35.97 -1.65
C PHE A 219 3.64 -36.10 -0.43
N ASP A 220 4.02 -35.47 0.69
CA ASP A 220 3.26 -35.45 1.93
C ASP A 220 2.31 -34.25 2.00
N LYS A 221 1.11 -34.47 1.48
CA LYS A 221 -0.27 -34.03 1.86
C LYS A 221 -0.56 -32.64 2.51
N ASN A 222 0.42 -31.87 2.98
CA ASN A 222 0.33 -30.53 3.54
C ASN A 222 1.44 -29.65 2.94
N ASN A 223 1.11 -28.91 1.88
CA ASN A 223 2.05 -28.02 1.19
C ASN A 223 1.52 -26.60 1.14
N ILE A 224 2.46 -25.66 1.13
CA ILE A 224 2.23 -24.28 0.72
C ILE A 224 3.03 -23.99 -0.55
N SER A 225 2.37 -23.39 -1.54
CA SER A 225 3.03 -22.87 -2.73
C SER A 225 2.52 -21.47 -3.04
N TYR A 226 3.33 -20.71 -3.78
CA TYR A 226 3.02 -19.39 -4.29
C TYR A 226 3.21 -19.37 -5.79
N LYS A 227 2.15 -19.10 -6.54
CA LYS A 227 2.17 -19.06 -8.00
C LYS A 227 1.09 -18.14 -8.52
N ASN A 228 1.36 -17.38 -9.58
CA ASN A 228 0.39 -16.47 -10.20
C ASN A 228 -0.27 -15.50 -9.20
N ASN A 229 0.50 -14.97 -8.24
CA ASN A 229 -0.01 -14.15 -7.13
C ASN A 229 -1.05 -14.86 -6.28
N GLU A 230 -1.00 -16.18 -6.17
CA GLU A 230 -1.89 -16.98 -5.32
C GLU A 230 -1.08 -17.85 -4.36
N ILE A 231 -1.53 -17.88 -3.10
CA ILE A 231 -1.07 -18.86 -2.12
C ILE A 231 -2.01 -20.06 -2.18
N TYR A 232 -1.43 -21.23 -2.37
CA TYR A 232 -2.14 -22.50 -2.28
C TYR A 232 -1.76 -23.15 -0.95
N ILE A 233 -2.75 -23.36 -0.10
CA ILE A 233 -2.60 -24.10 1.16
C ILE A 233 -3.36 -25.40 0.99
N THR A 234 -2.61 -26.50 0.97
CA THR A 234 -3.18 -27.84 1.00
C THR A 234 -3.12 -28.36 2.43
N SER A 235 -4.23 -28.91 2.89
CA SER A 235 -4.31 -29.60 4.18
C SER A 235 -5.09 -30.90 4.01
N LYS A 236 -4.57 -31.97 4.60
CA LYS A 236 -5.30 -33.23 4.70
C LYS A 236 -6.18 -33.23 5.95
N ASP A 237 -7.48 -33.34 5.77
CA ASP A 237 -8.38 -33.80 6.83
C ASP A 237 -8.60 -35.32 6.67
N LYS A 238 -9.04 -36.02 7.73
CA LYS A 238 -9.05 -37.50 7.86
C LYS A 238 -9.48 -38.26 6.60
N TYR A 239 -10.36 -37.70 5.78
CA TYR A 239 -10.84 -38.31 4.53
C TYR A 239 -10.75 -37.42 3.28
N ASN A 240 -10.44 -36.13 3.40
CA ASN A 240 -10.52 -35.17 2.28
C ASN A 240 -9.29 -34.26 2.19
N PHE A 241 -8.90 -33.95 0.95
CA PHE A 241 -7.95 -32.88 0.66
C PHE A 241 -8.69 -31.55 0.61
N ILE A 242 -8.31 -30.62 1.48
CA ILE A 242 -8.79 -29.24 1.44
C ILE A 242 -7.72 -28.41 0.76
N LYS A 243 -8.04 -27.86 -0.41
CA LYS A 243 -7.21 -26.86 -1.09
C LYS A 243 -7.85 -25.50 -0.86
N ASN A 244 -7.14 -24.63 -0.15
CA ASN A 244 -7.50 -23.22 -0.01
C ASN A 244 -6.57 -22.41 -0.91
N THR A 245 -7.16 -21.59 -1.78
CA THR A 245 -6.42 -20.65 -2.61
C THR A 245 -6.72 -19.23 -2.14
N ILE A 246 -5.68 -18.41 -2.04
CA ILE A 246 -5.77 -17.01 -1.63
C ILE A 246 -5.05 -16.17 -2.67
N LYS A 247 -5.79 -15.36 -3.41
CA LYS A 247 -5.20 -14.40 -4.34
C LYS A 247 -4.61 -13.22 -3.55
N ILE A 248 -3.32 -12.97 -3.75
CA ILE A 248 -2.61 -11.82 -3.22
C ILE A 248 -2.92 -10.59 -4.08
N ASN A 249 -3.19 -9.48 -3.41
CA ASN A 249 -3.36 -8.15 -3.97
C ASN A 249 -2.91 -7.09 -2.95
N GLU A 250 -2.96 -5.83 -3.33
CA GLU A 250 -2.57 -4.70 -2.49
C GLU A 250 -3.30 -4.65 -1.15
N PHE A 251 -4.54 -5.16 -1.07
CA PHE A 251 -5.37 -5.12 0.14
C PHE A 251 -5.05 -6.22 1.16
N ASN A 252 -4.34 -7.28 0.77
CA ASN A 252 -3.99 -8.37 1.68
C ASN A 252 -2.50 -8.71 1.76
N LYS A 253 -1.67 -8.30 0.79
CA LYS A 253 -0.24 -8.65 0.72
C LYS A 253 0.50 -8.38 2.02
N LYS A 254 0.38 -7.16 2.54
CA LYS A 254 1.05 -6.74 3.79
C LYS A 254 0.58 -7.53 5.02
N ILE A 255 -0.72 -7.79 5.13
CA ILE A 255 -1.30 -8.57 6.23
C ILE A 255 -0.84 -10.03 6.15
N ILE A 256 -0.83 -10.62 4.95
CA ILE A 256 -0.38 -11.99 4.72
C ILE A 256 1.10 -12.13 5.09
N LEU A 257 1.96 -11.23 4.60
CA LEU A 257 3.40 -11.22 4.93
C LEU A 257 3.61 -11.13 6.45
N LYS A 258 2.94 -10.19 7.12
CA LYS A 258 3.01 -10.04 8.57
C LYS A 258 2.62 -11.33 9.32
N ASN A 259 1.63 -12.07 8.83
CA ASN A 259 1.22 -13.33 9.45
C ASN A 259 2.29 -14.42 9.33
N PHE A 260 3.06 -14.45 8.24
CA PHE A 260 4.20 -15.36 8.14
C PHE A 260 5.38 -14.91 9.01
N GLU A 261 5.67 -13.61 9.05
CA GLU A 261 6.76 -13.05 9.87
C GLU A 261 6.54 -13.31 11.37
N ILE A 262 5.30 -13.21 11.86
CA ILE A 262 4.94 -13.58 13.24
C ILE A 262 5.30 -15.04 13.57
N ILE A 263 5.22 -15.96 12.61
CA ILE A 263 5.63 -17.36 12.83
C ILE A 263 7.14 -17.43 13.07
N ILE A 264 7.93 -16.73 12.25
CA ILE A 264 9.39 -16.70 12.37
C ILE A 264 9.80 -16.09 13.72
N GLU A 265 9.19 -14.99 14.13
CA GLU A 265 9.43 -14.37 15.44
C GLU A 265 9.08 -15.32 16.59
N TRP A 266 7.92 -16.00 16.51
CA TRP A 266 7.51 -16.96 17.52
C TRP A 266 8.52 -18.11 17.66
N ILE A 267 9.08 -18.63 16.56
CA ILE A 267 10.11 -19.67 16.61
C ILE A 267 11.38 -19.16 17.30
N LYS A 268 11.84 -17.95 16.96
CA LYS A 268 13.03 -17.35 17.59
C LYS A 268 12.87 -17.24 19.11
N LEU A 269 11.68 -16.86 19.59
CA LEU A 269 11.39 -16.75 21.02
C LEU A 269 11.34 -18.11 21.74
N ASN A 270 10.96 -19.19 21.05
CA ASN A 270 10.88 -20.54 21.63
C ASN A 270 12.17 -21.37 21.45
N ASN A 271 13.15 -20.85 20.69
CA ASN A 271 14.47 -21.48 20.48
C ASN A 271 15.58 -20.83 21.34
N ILE A 272 15.24 -20.07 22.39
CA ILE A 272 16.23 -19.60 23.36
C ILE A 272 16.75 -20.83 24.12
N PRO A 273 18.04 -21.19 24.03
CA PRO A 273 18.60 -22.22 24.88
C PRO A 273 18.51 -21.71 26.33
N GLY A 274 17.77 -22.43 27.18
CA GLY A 274 17.89 -22.30 28.63
C GLY A 274 19.12 -23.03 29.14
#